data_AF-A0A4V3MK46-F1
#
_entry.id   AF-A0A4V3MK46-F1
#
_cell.length_a   1.000
_cell.length_b   1.000
_cell.length_c   1.000
_cell.angle_alpha   90.00
_cell.angle_beta   90.00
_cell.angle_gamma   90.00
#
_symmetry.space_group_name_H-M   'P 1'
#
loop_
_entity.id
_entity.type
_entity.pdbx_description
1 polymer ?
#
loop_
_entity_poly.entity_id
_entity_poly.type
_entity_poly.pdbx_seq_one_letter_code
_entity_poly.pdbx_strand_id
1 'polypeptide(L)'
;MIAFHETVDERRFRRLARLLEGIRSEIERESAELQSSGERMEQCAAFSLEAMDNGEDSKRLSAKIDALARTLAMNRVRQASLKEQIVLVDGARAGLSRILDSHRA
;
A
#
# COMPACT_ATOMS: atom_id res chain seq x y z
N MET A 1 -38.04 -22.73 -0.37
CA MET A 1 -36.86 -22.86 0.51
C MET A 1 -35.57 -22.31 -0.13
N ILE A 2 -35.43 -22.40 -1.46
CA ILE A 2 -34.26 -21.91 -2.23
C ILE A 2 -34.01 -20.40 -2.05
N ALA A 3 -35.05 -19.57 -2.13
CA ALA A 3 -34.93 -18.10 -1.99
C ALA A 3 -34.37 -17.61 -0.63
N PHE A 4 -34.57 -18.37 0.47
CA PHE A 4 -34.00 -18.01 1.76
C PHE A 4 -32.49 -18.22 1.80
N HIS A 5 -31.97 -19.28 1.16
CA HIS A 5 -30.53 -19.54 1.12
C HIS A 5 -29.80 -18.52 0.25
N GLU A 6 -30.35 -18.17 -0.92
CA GLU A 6 -29.81 -17.13 -1.80
C GLU A 6 -29.70 -15.77 -1.09
N THR A 7 -30.73 -15.38 -0.32
CA THR A 7 -30.71 -14.11 0.42
C THR A 7 -29.70 -14.08 1.58
N VAL A 8 -29.41 -15.24 2.20
CA VAL A 8 -28.39 -15.34 3.25
C VAL A 8 -26.99 -15.35 2.63
N ASP A 9 -26.78 -16.08 1.54
CA ASP A 9 -25.48 -16.17 0.86
C ASP A 9 -25.08 -14.82 0.25
N GLU A 10 -26.03 -14.12 -0.38
CA GLU A 10 -25.82 -12.77 -0.91
C GLU A 10 -25.42 -11.79 0.21
N ARG A 11 -26.03 -11.90 1.40
CA ARG A 11 -25.66 -11.07 2.56
C ARG A 11 -24.24 -11.35 3.04
N ARG A 12 -23.82 -12.62 3.07
CA ARG A 12 -22.45 -13.02 3.45
C ARG A 12 -21.43 -12.46 2.45
N PHE A 13 -21.67 -12.61 1.15
CA PHE A 13 -20.76 -12.12 0.12
C PHE A 13 -20.71 -10.58 0.06
N ARG A 14 -21.83 -9.88 0.24
CA ARG A 14 -21.82 -8.41 0.39
C ARG A 14 -21.05 -7.94 1.63
N ARG A 15 -21.11 -8.69 2.73
CA ARG A 15 -20.30 -8.37 3.92
C ARG A 15 -18.81 -8.54 3.62
N LEU A 16 -18.43 -9.62 2.95
CA LEU A 16 -17.04 -9.86 2.55
C LEU A 16 -16.53 -8.79 1.58
N ALA A 17 -17.35 -8.40 0.59
CA ALA A 17 -16.99 -7.32 -0.35
C ALA A 17 -16.66 -6.00 0.37
N ARG A 18 -17.44 -5.63 1.40
CA ARG A 18 -17.18 -4.45 2.23
C ARG A 18 -15.90 -4.56 3.05
N LEU A 19 -15.59 -5.75 3.56
CA LEU A 19 -14.33 -5.98 4.29
C LEU A 19 -13.12 -5.84 3.37
N LEU A 20 -13.20 -6.38 2.15
CA LEU A 20 -12.14 -6.24 1.15
C LEU A 20 -11.94 -4.79 0.72
N GLU A 21 -13.02 -3.99 0.62
CA GLU A 21 -12.92 -2.55 0.36
C GLU A 21 -12.17 -1.81 1.48
N GLY A 22 -12.48 -2.15 2.74
CA GLY A 22 -11.78 -1.58 3.90
C GLY A 22 -10.28 -1.89 3.87
N ILE A 23 -9.94 -3.16 3.65
CA ILE A 23 -8.54 -3.60 3.52
C ILE A 23 -7.83 -2.89 2.37
N ARG A 24 -8.47 -2.77 1.21
CA ARG A 24 -7.94 -2.05 0.04
C ARG A 24 -7.60 -0.60 0.40
N SER A 25 -8.52 0.08 1.08
CA SER A 25 -8.35 1.48 1.50
C SER A 25 -7.21 1.65 2.51
N GLU A 26 -7.03 0.69 3.42
CA GLU A 26 -5.91 0.68 4.38
C GLU A 26 -4.56 0.50 3.68
N ILE A 27 -4.49 -0.40 2.69
CA ILE A 27 -3.28 -0.60 1.87
C ILE A 27 -2.94 0.64 1.06
N GLU A 28 -3.94 1.27 0.43
CA GLU A 28 -3.76 2.51 -0.35
C GLU A 28 -3.25 3.65 0.55
N ARG A 29 -3.80 3.77 1.77
CA ARG A 29 -3.35 4.76 2.75
C ARG A 29 -1.88 4.55 3.12
N GLU A 30 -1.49 3.31 3.48
CA GLU A 30 -0.10 3.00 3.80
C GLU A 30 0.83 3.28 2.60
N SER A 31 0.39 2.96 1.38
CA SER A 31 1.15 3.23 0.17
C SER A 31 1.42 4.72 -0.03
N ALA A 32 0.39 5.56 0.17
CA ALA A 32 0.50 7.01 0.07
C ALA A 32 1.43 7.60 1.16
N GLU A 33 1.36 7.09 2.39
CA GLU A 33 2.25 7.47 3.48
C GLU A 33 3.71 7.13 3.18
N LEU A 34 3.98 5.94 2.65
CA LEU A 34 5.32 5.52 2.24
C LEU A 34 5.86 6.36 1.09
N GLN A 35 5.02 6.72 0.12
CA GLN A 35 5.41 7.61 -0.97
C GLN A 35 5.81 8.98 -0.44
N SER A 36 4.95 9.61 0.37
CA SER A 36 5.24 10.92 0.95
C SER A 36 6.50 10.90 1.85
N SER A 37 6.68 9.82 2.60
CA SER A 37 7.88 9.60 3.42
C SER A 37 9.13 9.48 2.55
N GLY A 38 9.06 8.72 1.45
CA GLY A 38 10.15 8.55 0.48
C GLY A 38 10.57 9.87 -0.16
N GLU A 39 9.62 10.67 -0.63
CA GLU A 39 9.88 11.98 -1.23
C GLU A 39 10.62 12.93 -0.25
N ARG A 40 10.20 12.94 1.02
CA ARG A 40 10.90 13.73 2.06
C ARG A 40 12.31 13.23 2.32
N MET A 41 12.51 11.91 2.34
CA MET A 41 13.84 11.31 2.54
C MET A 41 14.79 11.62 1.37
N GLU A 42 14.29 11.59 0.13
CA GLU A 42 15.06 11.95 -1.06
C GLU A 42 15.47 13.44 -1.03
N GLN A 43 14.54 14.34 -0.65
CA GLN A 43 14.86 15.75 -0.43
C GLN A 43 15.93 15.94 0.66
N CYS A 44 15.80 15.23 1.79
CA CYS A 44 16.77 15.30 2.88
C CYS A 44 18.15 14.78 2.47
N ALA A 45 18.20 13.74 1.63
CA ALA A 45 19.45 13.22 1.09
C ALA A 45 20.10 14.23 0.15
N ALA A 46 19.32 14.86 -0.75
CA ALA A 46 19.80 15.90 -1.64
C ALA A 46 20.39 17.10 -0.87
N PHE A 47 19.69 17.62 0.14
CA PHE A 47 20.21 18.71 0.98
C PHE A 47 21.47 18.30 1.75
N SER A 48 21.55 17.06 2.23
CA SER A 48 22.72 16.58 2.96
C SER A 48 23.94 16.42 2.03
N LEU A 49 23.71 16.11 0.75
CA LEU A 49 24.75 16.07 -0.28
C LEU A 49 25.25 17.49 -0.61
N GLU A 50 24.34 18.43 -0.83
CA GLU A 50 24.69 19.84 -1.07
C GLU A 50 25.47 20.45 0.11
N ALA A 51 25.04 20.19 1.34
CA ALA A 51 25.76 20.62 2.54
C ALA A 51 27.19 20.06 2.60
N MET A 52 27.37 18.80 2.18
CA MET A 52 28.68 18.16 2.13
C MET A 52 29.57 18.79 1.04
N ASP A 53 29.01 19.10 -0.13
CA ASP A 53 29.72 19.80 -1.21
C ASP A 53 30.13 21.23 -0.80
N ASN A 54 29.35 21.86 0.09
CA ASN A 54 29.65 23.16 0.67
C ASN A 54 30.64 23.14 1.85
N GLY A 55 31.20 21.96 2.18
CA GLY A 55 32.26 21.82 3.18
C GLY A 55 31.78 21.65 4.62
N GLU A 56 30.50 21.34 4.85
CA GLU A 56 30.04 20.88 6.16
C GLU A 56 30.64 19.50 6.53
N ASP A 57 30.42 19.03 7.76
CA ASP A 57 30.98 17.78 8.29
C ASP A 57 30.57 16.56 7.44
N SER A 58 31.44 16.23 6.48
CA SER A 58 31.25 15.16 5.50
C SER A 58 31.06 13.79 6.13
N LYS A 59 31.71 13.49 7.29
CA LYS A 59 31.53 12.20 7.96
C LYS A 59 30.13 12.06 8.52
N ARG A 60 29.63 13.11 9.18
CA ARG A 60 28.27 13.14 9.72
C ARG A 60 27.22 13.08 8.62
N LEU A 61 27.42 13.84 7.54
CA LEU A 61 26.48 13.89 6.42
C LEU A 61 26.46 12.59 5.63
N SER A 62 27.62 11.96 5.40
CA SER A 62 27.70 10.63 4.78
C SER A 62 26.92 9.58 5.59
N ALA A 63 27.10 9.53 6.91
CA ALA A 63 26.37 8.60 7.76
C ALA A 63 24.85 8.81 7.72
N LYS A 64 24.41 10.08 7.61
CA LYS A 64 22.99 10.44 7.44
C LYS A 64 22.45 9.97 6.09
N ILE A 65 23.19 10.20 5.00
CA ILE A 65 22.82 9.74 3.65
C ILE A 65 22.70 8.21 3.62
N ASP A 66 23.64 7.48 4.22
CA ASP A 66 23.59 6.02 4.30
C ASP A 66 22.36 5.52 5.07
N ALA A 67 21.98 6.20 6.15
CA ALA A 67 20.79 5.88 6.91
C ALA A 67 19.49 6.13 6.12
N LEU A 68 19.43 7.23 5.36
CA LEU A 68 18.31 7.53 4.47
C LEU A 68 18.22 6.48 3.35
N ALA A 69 19.34 6.08 2.75
CA ALA A 69 19.37 5.06 1.71
C ALA A 69 18.86 3.70 2.20
N ARG A 70 19.25 3.26 3.40
CA ARG A 70 18.73 2.02 4.01
C ARG A 70 17.22 2.07 4.24
N THR A 71 16.73 3.18 4.77
CA THR A 71 15.29 3.36 5.02
C THR A 71 14.49 3.39 3.71
N LEU A 72 14.99 4.07 2.67
CA LEU A 72 14.39 4.07 1.34
C LEU A 72 14.33 2.67 0.72
N ALA A 73 15.38 1.86 0.89
CA ALA A 73 15.37 0.47 0.43
C ALA A 73 14.27 -0.37 1.12
N MET A 74 14.11 -0.21 2.44
CA MET A 74 13.03 -0.87 3.18
C MET A 74 11.64 -0.42 2.73
N ASN A 75 11.45 0.89 2.52
CA ASN A 75 10.20 1.44 2.00
C ASN A 75 9.84 0.85 0.62
N ARG A 76 10.82 0.70 -0.27
CA ARG A 76 10.62 0.10 -1.60
C ARG A 76 10.18 -1.36 -1.52
N VAL A 77 10.80 -2.15 -0.63
CA VAL A 77 10.38 -3.54 -0.39
C VAL A 77 8.94 -3.59 0.12
N ARG A 78 8.59 -2.71 1.06
CA ARG A 78 7.21 -2.63 1.56
C ARG A 78 6.23 -2.20 0.47
N GLN A 79 6.57 -1.21 -0.35
CA GLN A 79 5.74 -0.78 -1.48
C GLN A 79 5.50 -1.91 -2.49
N ALA A 80 6.50 -2.75 -2.78
CA ALA A 80 6.33 -3.91 -3.65
C ALA A 80 5.32 -4.91 -3.04
N SER A 81 5.46 -5.21 -1.75
CA SER A 81 4.51 -6.08 -1.04
C SER A 81 3.09 -5.53 -1.01
N LEU A 82 2.91 -4.21 -0.82
CA LEU A 82 1.59 -3.58 -0.85
C LEU A 82 0.93 -3.67 -2.23
N LYS A 83 1.72 -3.56 -3.32
CA LYS A 83 1.21 -3.76 -4.69
C LYS A 83 0.68 -5.17 -4.90
N GLU A 84 1.40 -6.18 -4.42
CA GLU A 84 0.95 -7.58 -4.48
C GLU A 84 -0.35 -7.80 -3.68
N GLN A 85 -0.45 -7.17 -2.50
CA GLN A 85 -1.66 -7.21 -1.68
C GLN A 85 -2.86 -6.54 -2.37
N ILE A 86 -2.68 -5.40 -3.04
CA ILE A 86 -3.74 -4.77 -3.85
C ILE A 86 -4.23 -5.72 -4.95
N VAL A 87 -3.32 -6.34 -5.70
CA VAL A 87 -3.67 -7.27 -6.78
C VAL A 87 -4.50 -8.44 -6.24
N LEU A 88 -4.10 -9.00 -5.09
CA LEU A 88 -4.85 -10.06 -4.41
C LEU A 88 -6.27 -9.60 -4.04
N VAL A 89 -6.39 -8.44 -3.40
CA VAL A 89 -7.67 -7.90 -2.91
C VAL A 89 -8.60 -7.57 -4.08
N ASP A 90 -8.09 -6.95 -5.14
CA ASP A 90 -8.87 -6.64 -6.34
C ASP A 90 -9.30 -7.90 -7.09
N GLY A 91 -8.46 -8.94 -7.14
CA GLY A 91 -8.83 -10.26 -7.66
C GLY A 91 -9.97 -10.90 -6.87
N ALA A 92 -9.90 -10.87 -5.54
CA ALA A 92 -10.95 -11.39 -4.67
C ALA A 92 -12.27 -10.61 -4.83
N ARG A 93 -12.20 -9.27 -4.92
CA ARG A 93 -13.37 -8.41 -5.16
C ARG A 93 -14.03 -8.73 -6.50
N ALA A 94 -13.24 -8.84 -7.58
CA ALA A 94 -13.76 -9.19 -8.89
C ALA A 94 -14.44 -10.57 -8.91
N GLY A 95 -13.89 -11.55 -8.19
CA GLY A 95 -14.51 -12.86 -8.02
C GLY A 95 -15.86 -12.79 -7.30
N LEU A 96 -15.95 -12.02 -6.23
CA LEU A 96 -17.20 -11.83 -5.49
C LEU A 96 -18.26 -11.09 -6.29
N SER A 97 -17.89 -10.07 -7.07
CA SER A 97 -18.83 -9.37 -7.93
C SER A 97 -19.49 -10.33 -8.93
N ARG A 98 -18.73 -11.22 -9.56
CA ARG A 98 -19.30 -12.22 -10.48
C ARG A 98 -20.32 -13.14 -9.80
N ILE A 99 -20.06 -13.56 -8.56
CA ILE A 99 -20.99 -14.39 -7.79
C ILE A 99 -22.26 -13.59 -7.48
N LEU A 100 -22.12 -12.36 -6.97
CA LEU A 100 -23.25 -11.50 -6.64
C LEU A 100 -24.11 -11.13 -7.86
N ASP A 101 -23.48 -10.93 -9.03
CA ASP A 101 -24.19 -10.63 -10.27
C ASP A 101 -24.92 -11.87 -10.81
N SER A 102 -24.35 -13.07 -10.65
CA SER A 102 -25.02 -14.33 -11.03
C SER A 102 -26.28 -14.65 -10.22
N HIS A 103 -26.40 -14.11 -9.00
CA HIS A 103 -27.62 -14.22 -8.18
C HIS A 103 -28.74 -13.25 -8.58
N ARG A 104 -28.45 -12.28 -9.47
CA ARG A 104 -29.42 -11.28 -9.94
C ARG A 104 -30.02 -11.60 -11.32
N ALA A 105 -29.43 -12.56 -12.04
CA ALA A 105 -29.87 -13.04 -13.36
C ALA A 105 -30.84 -14.22 -13.21
#